data_AF-A0A0G1YCR9-F1
#
_entry.id   AF-A0A0G1YCR9-F1
#
_cell.length_a   1.000
_cell.length_b   1.000
_cell.length_c   1.000
_cell.angle_alpha   90.00
_cell.angle_beta   90.00
_cell.angle_gamma   90.00
#
_symmetry.space_group_name_H-M   'P 1'
#
loop_
_entity.id
_entity.type
_entity.pdbx_description
1 polymer ?
#
loop_
_entity_poly.entity_id
_entity_poly.type
_entity_poly.pdbx_seq_one_letter_code
_entity_poly.pdbx_strand_id
1 'polypeptide(L)'
;MQTFLRRIYAFACLNHCILIYPVYAILFQESGLSSIQVTSLFMLWSAVTVVFEVPTGVLADKYKRRNILVFAQLLKGGCFLCWLASKTYFAFGVGFFLWGISSTLMSGTFESFVYDELKHCGKEESFKNVVSRIRASSFIGITIAVLLGGIIAEYGYDSALIPSSIVPFLNILVLFSIPSVAPMCSTGERAYFR
;
A
#
# COMPACT_ATOMS: atom_id res chain seq x y z
N MET A 1 0.35 21.66 10.85
CA MET A 1 -0.20 21.52 9.48
C MET A 1 0.85 21.22 8.40
N GLN A 2 1.86 22.07 8.18
CA GLN A 2 2.89 21.80 7.15
C GLN A 2 3.65 20.49 7.39
N THR A 3 4.04 20.20 8.63
CA THR A 3 4.71 18.95 9.01
C THR A 3 3.85 17.71 8.74
N PHE A 4 2.53 17.80 8.97
CA PHE A 4 1.57 16.73 8.70
C PHE A 4 1.48 16.45 7.20
N LEU A 5 1.26 17.49 6.38
CA LEU A 5 1.17 17.34 4.92
C LEU A 5 2.46 16.77 4.32
N ARG A 6 3.63 17.25 4.77
CA ARG A 6 4.94 16.70 4.33
C ARG A 6 5.05 15.21 4.62
N ARG A 7 4.65 14.76 5.82
CA ARG A 7 4.70 13.34 6.22
C ARG A 7 3.73 12.48 5.41
N ILE A 8 2.52 12.98 5.12
CA ILE A 8 1.56 12.29 4.26
C ILE A 8 2.03 12.18 2.81
N TYR A 9 2.60 13.26 2.26
CA TYR A 9 3.14 13.22 0.90
C TYR A 9 4.36 12.29 0.81
N ALA A 10 5.23 12.30 1.82
CA ALA A 10 6.34 11.35 1.94
C ALA A 10 5.83 9.90 2.04
N PHE A 11 4.81 9.64 2.87
CA PHE A 11 4.18 8.33 2.98
C PHE A 11 3.60 7.86 1.64
N ALA A 12 2.89 8.73 0.93
CA ALA A 12 2.31 8.42 -0.38
C ALA A 12 3.36 8.10 -1.45
N CYS A 13 4.44 8.89 -1.47
CA CYS A 13 5.58 8.68 -2.36
C CYS A 13 6.30 7.35 -2.04
N LEU A 14 6.69 7.13 -0.79
CA LEU A 14 7.37 5.90 -0.36
C LEU A 14 6.50 4.67 -0.59
N ASN A 15 5.20 4.74 -0.32
CA ASN A 15 4.28 3.63 -0.57
C ASN A 15 4.34 3.13 -2.03
N HIS A 16 4.61 4.01 -2.99
CA HIS A 16 4.67 3.68 -4.41
C HIS A 16 6.09 3.57 -4.96
N CYS A 17 7.11 3.87 -4.15
CA CYS A 17 8.52 3.75 -4.51
C CYS A 17 9.01 2.32 -4.27
N ILE A 18 8.48 1.37 -5.05
CA ILE A 18 8.82 -0.05 -4.97
C ILE A 18 9.62 -0.46 -6.20
N LEU A 19 10.92 -0.67 -6.04
CA LEU A 19 11.87 -0.85 -7.15
C LEU A 19 11.64 -2.11 -7.99
N ILE A 20 10.95 -3.13 -7.47
CA ILE A 20 10.66 -4.34 -8.23
C ILE A 20 9.49 -4.17 -9.21
N TYR A 21 8.65 -3.12 -9.08
CA TYR A 21 7.50 -2.89 -9.94
C TYR A 21 7.74 -2.97 -11.47
N PRO A 22 8.80 -2.35 -12.04
CA PRO A 22 9.06 -2.45 -13.48
C PRO A 22 9.50 -3.84 -13.95
N VAL A 23 9.98 -4.72 -13.05
CA VAL A 23 10.73 -5.93 -13.44
C VAL A 23 10.20 -7.22 -12.84
N TYR A 24 9.22 -7.21 -11.91
CA TYR A 24 8.76 -8.44 -11.25
C TYR A 24 8.18 -9.47 -12.25
N ALA A 25 7.54 -9.01 -13.32
CA ALA A 25 7.00 -9.92 -14.34
C ALA A 25 8.12 -10.66 -15.06
N ILE A 26 9.26 -9.98 -15.30
CA ILE A 26 10.46 -10.57 -15.90
C ILE A 26 11.11 -11.53 -14.91
N LEU A 27 11.24 -11.14 -13.64
CA LEU A 27 11.69 -12.02 -12.55
C LEU A 27 10.91 -13.34 -12.53
N PHE A 28 9.58 -13.30 -12.67
CA PHE A 28 8.77 -14.52 -12.67
C PHE A 28 9.07 -15.41 -13.87
N GLN A 29 9.19 -14.83 -15.06
CA GLN A 29 9.52 -15.58 -16.27
C GLN A 29 10.93 -16.19 -16.19
N GLU A 30 11.92 -15.44 -15.71
CA GLU A 30 13.27 -15.96 -15.47
C GLU A 30 13.33 -17.00 -14.36
N SER A 31 12.38 -16.97 -13.42
CA SER A 31 12.20 -18.03 -12.41
C SER A 31 11.53 -19.29 -12.99
N GLY A 32 11.26 -19.34 -14.30
CA GLY A 32 10.71 -20.48 -15.01
C GLY A 32 9.19 -20.52 -15.13
N LEU A 33 8.48 -19.44 -14.78
CA LEU A 33 7.02 -19.38 -14.95
C LEU A 33 6.66 -19.15 -16.42
N SER A 34 5.65 -19.87 -16.90
CA SER A 34 5.05 -19.60 -18.21
C SER A 34 4.23 -18.30 -18.20
N SER A 35 4.00 -17.71 -19.37
CA SER A 35 3.14 -16.53 -19.49
C SER A 35 1.75 -16.75 -18.92
N ILE A 36 1.19 -17.96 -19.07
CA ILE A 36 -0.13 -18.33 -18.49
C ILE A 36 -0.09 -18.29 -16.97
N GLN A 37 0.97 -18.79 -16.35
CA GLN A 37 1.16 -18.74 -14.89
C GLN A 37 1.33 -17.30 -14.40
N VAL A 38 2.06 -16.46 -15.14
CA VAL A 38 2.17 -15.03 -14.79
C VAL A 38 0.80 -14.36 -14.87
N THR A 39 0.02 -14.60 -15.93
CA THR A 39 -1.34 -14.06 -16.05
C THR A 39 -2.26 -14.58 -14.94
N SER A 40 -2.18 -15.85 -14.55
CA SER A 40 -3.01 -16.39 -13.46
C SER A 40 -2.70 -15.74 -12.11
N LEU A 41 -1.45 -15.33 -11.86
CA LEU A 41 -1.09 -14.55 -10.66
C LEU A 41 -1.74 -13.16 -10.66
N PHE A 42 -1.80 -12.48 -11.80
CA PHE A 42 -2.53 -11.21 -11.93
C PHE A 42 -4.04 -11.40 -11.72
N MET A 43 -4.62 -12.47 -12.28
CA MET A 43 -6.03 -12.80 -12.05
C MET A 43 -6.31 -13.06 -10.57
N LEU A 44 -5.43 -13.79 -9.87
CA LEU A 44 -5.52 -14.02 -8.43
C LEU A 44 -5.50 -12.70 -7.67
N TRP A 45 -4.56 -11.81 -7.96
CA TRP A 45 -4.46 -10.51 -7.32
C TRP A 45 -5.73 -9.66 -7.52
N SER A 46 -6.25 -9.61 -8.74
CA SER A 46 -7.51 -8.92 -9.04
C SER A 46 -8.70 -9.54 -8.30
N ALA A 47 -8.83 -10.87 -8.29
CA ALA A 47 -9.90 -11.57 -7.60
C ALA A 47 -9.86 -11.32 -6.09
N VAL A 48 -8.67 -11.39 -5.48
CA VAL A 48 -8.47 -11.08 -4.06
C VAL A 48 -8.88 -9.65 -3.77
N THR A 49 -8.47 -8.69 -4.61
CA THR A 49 -8.82 -7.28 -4.43
C THR A 49 -10.34 -7.10 -4.41
N VAL A 50 -11.07 -7.66 -5.40
CA VAL A 50 -12.53 -7.56 -5.47
C VAL A 50 -13.21 -8.23 -4.26
N VAL A 51 -12.79 -9.46 -3.91
CA VAL A 51 -13.39 -10.24 -2.82
C VAL A 51 -13.17 -9.55 -1.47
N PHE A 52 -12.01 -8.95 -1.26
CA PHE A 52 -11.64 -8.34 0.02
C PHE A 52 -12.03 -6.87 0.14
N GLU A 53 -12.50 -6.21 -0.91
CA GLU A 53 -12.86 -4.79 -0.86
C GLU A 53 -13.94 -4.49 0.19
N VAL A 54 -15.04 -5.25 0.19
CA VAL A 54 -16.12 -5.08 1.18
C VAL A 54 -15.68 -5.49 2.60
N PRO A 55 -15.09 -6.69 2.84
CA PRO A 55 -14.60 -7.06 4.17
C PRO A 55 -13.59 -6.08 4.77
N THR A 56 -12.66 -5.59 3.95
CA THR A 56 -11.62 -4.66 4.41
C THR A 56 -12.16 -3.26 4.66
N GLY A 57 -13.20 -2.82 3.93
CA GLY A 57 -13.96 -1.62 4.27
C GLY A 57 -14.60 -1.69 5.65
N VAL A 58 -15.33 -2.78 5.94
CA VAL A 58 -15.94 -3.01 7.28
C VAL A 58 -14.87 -3.04 8.38
N LEU A 59 -13.71 -3.64 8.09
CA LEU A 59 -12.58 -3.66 9.02
C LEU A 59 -12.01 -2.26 9.27
N ALA A 60 -11.92 -1.43 8.23
CA ALA A 60 -11.44 -0.05 8.32
C ALA A 60 -12.35 0.86 9.16
N ASP A 61 -13.65 0.58 9.18
CA ASP A 61 -14.62 1.32 9.98
C ASP A 61 -14.65 0.90 11.45
N LYS A 62 -14.34 -0.39 11.74
CA LYS A 62 -14.40 -0.93 13.10
C LYS A 62 -13.14 -0.67 13.92
N TYR A 63 -11.98 -0.58 13.27
CA TYR A 63 -10.68 -0.45 13.93
C TYR A 63 -10.04 0.92 13.70
N LYS A 64 -9.05 1.26 14.52
CA LYS A 64 -8.28 2.50 14.33
C LYS A 64 -7.61 2.49 12.96
N ARG A 65 -7.91 3.49 12.12
CA ARG A 65 -7.41 3.62 10.74
C ARG A 65 -5.89 3.48 10.64
N ARG A 66 -5.13 4.07 11.56
CA ARG A 66 -3.68 3.89 11.65
C ARG A 66 -3.26 2.41 11.76
N ASN A 67 -3.92 1.62 12.60
CA ASN A 67 -3.55 0.21 12.78
C ASN A 67 -3.82 -0.60 11.51
N ILE A 68 -4.90 -0.27 10.81
CA ILE A 68 -5.24 -0.87 9.51
C ILE A 68 -4.20 -0.51 8.45
N LEU A 69 -3.73 0.74 8.40
CA LEU A 69 -2.65 1.16 7.52
C LEU A 69 -1.31 0.47 7.84
N VAL A 70 -0.98 0.28 9.13
CA VAL A 70 0.20 -0.50 9.55
C VAL A 70 0.07 -1.94 9.07
N PHE A 71 -1.08 -2.57 9.29
CA PHE A 71 -1.33 -3.95 8.87
C PHE A 71 -1.23 -4.11 7.35
N ALA A 72 -1.77 -3.17 6.58
CA ALA A 72 -1.63 -3.13 5.13
C ALA A 72 -0.15 -3.09 4.70
N GLN A 73 0.68 -2.24 5.33
CA GLN A 73 2.11 -2.19 5.03
C GLN A 73 2.85 -3.48 5.42
N LEU A 74 2.47 -4.13 6.52
CA LEU A 74 3.03 -5.44 6.91
C LEU A 74 2.71 -6.52 5.88
N LEU A 75 1.48 -6.58 5.39
CA LEU A 75 1.10 -7.51 4.32
C LEU A 75 1.88 -7.24 3.03
N LYS A 76 2.05 -5.97 2.66
CA LYS A 76 2.86 -5.57 1.50
C LYS A 76 4.34 -5.95 1.65
N GLY A 77 4.94 -5.70 2.81
CA GLY A 77 6.30 -6.15 3.13
C GLY A 77 6.41 -7.67 3.07
N GLY A 78 5.43 -8.37 3.65
CA GLY A 78 5.31 -9.83 3.62
C GLY A 78 5.29 -10.39 2.20
N CYS A 79 4.58 -9.74 1.26
CA CYS A 79 4.60 -10.12 -0.16
C CYS A 79 6.04 -10.18 -0.71
N PHE A 80 6.79 -9.09 -0.58
CA PHE A 80 8.16 -9.03 -1.13
C PHE A 80 9.14 -9.93 -0.38
N LEU A 81 8.96 -10.11 0.94
CA LEU A 81 9.74 -11.08 1.71
C LEU A 81 9.46 -12.51 1.25
N CYS A 82 8.21 -12.86 0.95
CA CYS A 82 7.87 -14.17 0.38
C CYS A 82 8.57 -14.40 -0.97
N TRP A 83 8.57 -13.40 -1.85
CA TRP A 83 9.24 -13.50 -3.16
C TRP A 83 10.76 -13.58 -3.03
N LEU A 84 11.34 -12.94 -2.00
CA LEU A 84 12.77 -13.01 -1.71
C LEU A 84 13.17 -14.38 -1.15
N ALA A 85 12.31 -14.96 -0.29
CA ALA A 85 12.57 -16.26 0.33
C ALA A 85 12.44 -17.43 -0.67
N SER A 86 11.54 -17.33 -1.65
CA SER A 86 11.33 -18.39 -2.64
C SER A 86 10.83 -17.83 -3.97
N LYS A 87 11.46 -18.26 -5.06
CA LYS A 87 11.13 -17.87 -6.44
C LYS A 87 10.30 -18.95 -7.14
N THR A 88 9.21 -19.37 -6.49
CA THR A 88 8.30 -20.40 -6.99
C THR A 88 6.91 -19.83 -7.26
N TYR A 89 6.14 -20.47 -8.14
CA TYR A 89 4.77 -20.06 -8.44
C TYR A 89 3.91 -19.88 -7.18
N PHE A 90 4.01 -20.80 -6.21
CA PHE A 90 3.27 -20.71 -4.95
C PHE A 90 3.69 -19.52 -4.10
N ALA A 91 5.00 -19.26 -3.98
CA ALA A 91 5.49 -18.10 -3.24
C ALA A 91 5.04 -16.78 -3.90
N PHE A 92 5.05 -16.72 -5.23
CA PHE A 92 4.53 -15.58 -5.98
C PHE A 92 3.02 -15.39 -5.74
N GLY A 93 2.25 -16.48 -5.78
CA GLY A 93 0.81 -16.47 -5.51
C GLY A 93 0.46 -16.01 -4.09
N VAL A 94 1.18 -16.49 -3.08
CA VAL A 94 1.03 -16.01 -1.70
C VAL A 94 1.33 -14.52 -1.62
N GLY A 95 2.40 -14.05 -2.24
CA GLY A 95 2.71 -12.63 -2.23
C GLY A 95 1.64 -11.77 -2.91
N PHE A 96 1.13 -12.18 -4.07
CA PHE A 96 0.00 -11.48 -4.71
C PHE A 96 -1.26 -11.50 -3.87
N PHE A 97 -1.56 -12.60 -3.18
CA PHE A 97 -2.68 -12.65 -2.23
C PHE A 97 -2.50 -11.62 -1.11
N LEU A 98 -1.33 -11.58 -0.47
CA LEU A 98 -1.01 -10.60 0.58
C LEU A 98 -1.09 -9.15 0.05
N TRP A 99 -0.54 -8.90 -1.15
CA TRP A 99 -0.55 -7.58 -1.75
C TRP A 99 -1.95 -7.13 -2.19
N GLY A 100 -2.81 -8.04 -2.63
CA GLY A 100 -4.22 -7.76 -2.92
C GLY A 100 -4.95 -7.23 -1.69
N ILE A 101 -4.88 -7.96 -0.58
CA ILE A 101 -5.48 -7.52 0.70
C ILE A 101 -4.87 -6.20 1.19
N SER A 102 -3.54 -6.04 1.07
CA SER A 102 -2.88 -4.78 1.39
C SER A 102 -3.45 -3.61 0.58
N SER A 103 -3.74 -3.83 -0.71
CA SER A 103 -4.19 -2.78 -1.62
C SER A 103 -5.60 -2.30 -1.28
N THR A 104 -6.51 -3.23 -0.95
CA THR A 104 -7.87 -2.89 -0.53
C THR A 104 -7.89 -2.17 0.81
N LEU A 105 -7.10 -2.63 1.80
CA LEU A 105 -6.96 -1.95 3.09
C LEU A 105 -6.39 -0.54 2.95
N MET A 106 -5.43 -0.33 2.04
CA MET A 106 -4.76 0.96 1.87
C MET A 106 -5.69 2.00 1.22
N SER A 107 -6.40 1.64 0.14
CA SER A 107 -7.19 2.56 -0.67
C SER A 107 -8.20 3.38 0.16
N GLY A 108 -9.18 2.70 0.77
CA GLY A 108 -10.25 3.38 1.53
C GLY A 108 -9.77 3.96 2.86
N THR A 109 -8.93 3.22 3.60
CA THR A 109 -8.48 3.65 4.93
C THR A 109 -7.61 4.89 4.86
N PHE A 110 -6.76 5.02 3.84
CA PHE A 110 -5.82 6.14 3.75
C PHE A 110 -6.53 7.45 3.45
N GLU A 111 -7.42 7.49 2.47
CA GLU A 111 -8.19 8.70 2.16
C GLU A 111 -9.02 9.15 3.36
N SER A 112 -9.67 8.20 4.02
CA SER A 112 -10.49 8.48 5.18
C SER A 112 -9.64 8.97 6.36
N PHE A 113 -8.46 8.37 6.59
CA PHE A 113 -7.49 8.86 7.58
C PHE A 113 -7.06 10.32 7.29
N VAL A 114 -6.76 10.66 6.04
CA VAL A 114 -6.41 12.04 5.66
C VAL A 114 -7.58 12.99 5.90
N TYR A 115 -8.80 12.57 5.58
CA TYR A 115 -10.00 13.38 5.77
C TYR A 115 -10.25 13.70 7.24
N ASP A 116 -10.20 12.71 8.14
CA ASP A 116 -10.42 12.91 9.59
C ASP A 116 -9.44 13.91 10.18
N GLU A 117 -8.16 13.80 9.81
CA GLU A 117 -7.10 14.68 10.30
C GLU A 117 -7.29 16.12 9.81
N LEU A 118 -7.70 16.32 8.55
CA LEU A 118 -8.03 17.64 8.03
C LEU A 118 -9.28 18.21 8.69
N LYS A 119 -10.30 17.37 8.90
CA LYS A 119 -11.54 17.75 9.59
C LYS A 119 -11.28 18.19 11.02
N HIS A 120 -10.46 17.45 11.76
CA HIS A 120 -10.04 17.83 13.12
C HIS A 120 -9.31 19.18 13.15
N CYS A 121 -8.59 19.53 12.09
CA CYS A 121 -7.93 20.82 11.96
C CYS A 121 -8.83 21.93 11.36
N GLY A 122 -10.12 21.66 11.11
CA GLY A 122 -11.03 22.61 10.47
C GLY A 122 -10.69 22.93 9.02
N LYS A 123 -10.04 22.02 8.28
CA LYS A 123 -9.56 22.22 6.90
C LYS A 123 -10.12 21.23 5.89
N GLU A 124 -11.33 20.73 6.12
CA GLU A 124 -11.99 19.76 5.23
C GLU A 124 -12.16 20.25 3.79
N GLU A 125 -12.35 21.56 3.57
CA GLU A 125 -12.40 22.16 2.22
C GLU A 125 -11.12 21.92 1.40
N SER A 126 -9.98 21.75 2.09
CA SER A 126 -8.69 21.49 1.42
C SER A 126 -8.50 20.03 1.00
N PHE A 127 -9.39 19.11 1.40
CA PHE A 127 -9.23 17.67 1.19
C PHE A 127 -8.97 17.31 -0.28
N LYS A 128 -9.79 17.83 -1.20
CA LYS A 128 -9.63 17.57 -2.64
C LYS A 128 -8.23 17.97 -3.15
N ASN A 129 -7.73 19.11 -2.71
CA ASN A 129 -6.39 19.60 -3.08
C ASN A 129 -5.28 18.74 -2.47
N VAL A 130 -5.44 18.30 -1.22
CA VAL A 130 -4.49 17.41 -0.54
C VAL A 130 -4.43 16.05 -1.23
N VAL A 131 -5.58 15.43 -1.54
CA VAL A 131 -5.65 14.15 -2.25
C VAL A 131 -5.03 14.24 -3.65
N SER A 132 -5.25 15.35 -4.36
CA SER A 132 -4.57 15.61 -5.63
C SER A 132 -3.03 15.61 -5.49
N ARG A 133 -2.51 16.29 -4.46
CA ARG A 133 -1.06 16.33 -4.17
C ARG A 133 -0.50 14.99 -3.68
N ILE A 134 -1.30 14.20 -2.95
CA ILE A 134 -0.98 12.81 -2.58
C ILE A 134 -0.79 11.96 -3.84
N ARG A 135 -1.72 12.06 -4.81
CA ARG A 135 -1.61 11.36 -6.09
C ARG A 135 -0.37 11.79 -6.87
N ALA A 136 -0.11 13.10 -6.97
CA ALA A 136 1.11 13.60 -7.59
C ALA A 136 2.38 13.05 -6.91
N SER A 137 2.40 13.02 -5.57
CA SER A 137 3.51 12.45 -4.80
C SER A 137 3.68 10.95 -5.03
N SER A 138 2.56 10.23 -5.19
CA SER A 138 2.58 8.80 -5.52
C SER A 138 3.19 8.56 -6.90
N PHE A 139 2.83 9.37 -7.91
CA PHE A 139 3.44 9.29 -9.24
C PHE A 139 4.94 9.55 -9.22
N ILE A 140 5.42 10.51 -8.41
CA ILE A 140 6.87 10.72 -8.22
C ILE A 140 7.54 9.42 -7.71
N GLY A 141 6.93 8.76 -6.72
CA GLY A 141 7.41 7.47 -6.21
C GLY A 141 7.47 6.39 -7.29
N ILE A 142 6.41 6.27 -8.10
CA ILE A 142 6.37 5.34 -9.25
C ILE A 142 7.47 5.66 -10.25
N THR A 143 7.65 6.94 -10.62
CA THR A 143 8.70 7.36 -11.57
C THR A 143 10.09 7.00 -11.05
N ILE A 144 10.38 7.26 -9.77
CA ILE A 144 11.65 6.86 -9.14
C ILE A 144 11.81 5.35 -9.21
N ALA A 145 10.76 4.59 -8.88
CA ALA A 145 10.79 3.13 -8.91
C ALA A 145 11.02 2.56 -10.31
N VAL A 146 10.40 3.13 -11.34
CA VAL A 146 10.56 2.68 -12.73
C VAL A 146 11.96 2.99 -13.25
N LEU A 147 12.45 4.22 -13.02
CA LEU A 147 13.77 4.65 -13.50
C LEU A 147 14.90 3.88 -12.82
N LEU A 148 14.84 3.75 -11.49
CA LEU A 148 15.90 3.09 -10.73
C LEU A 148 15.76 1.57 -10.73
N GLY A 149 14.53 1.05 -10.73
CA GLY A 149 14.24 -0.37 -10.62
C GLY A 149 14.82 -1.20 -11.76
N GLY A 150 14.70 -0.72 -13.00
CA GLY A 150 15.31 -1.37 -14.17
C GLY A 150 16.83 -1.42 -14.09
N ILE A 151 17.46 -0.26 -13.82
CA ILE A 151 18.93 -0.14 -13.71
C ILE A 151 19.46 -1.02 -12.58
N ILE A 152 18.81 -1.01 -11.42
CA ILE A 152 19.24 -1.79 -10.26
C ILE A 152 19.10 -3.30 -10.53
N ALA A 153 18.03 -3.71 -11.23
CA ALA A 153 17.79 -5.10 -11.58
C ALA A 153 18.83 -5.71 -12.54
N GLU A 154 19.61 -4.90 -13.26
CA GLU A 154 20.77 -5.38 -14.05
C GLU A 154 21.82 -6.07 -13.18
N TYR A 155 21.90 -5.70 -11.90
CA TYR A 155 22.75 -6.36 -10.90
C TYR A 155 22.10 -7.60 -10.26
N GLY A 156 20.96 -8.05 -10.81
CA GLY A 156 20.15 -9.17 -10.35
C GLY A 156 18.88 -8.71 -9.63
N TYR A 157 17.78 -9.44 -9.80
CA TYR A 157 16.47 -9.03 -9.26
C TYR A 157 16.42 -8.86 -7.74
N ASP A 158 17.28 -9.56 -6.99
CA ASP A 158 17.32 -9.45 -5.53
C ASP A 158 17.80 -8.06 -5.08
N SER A 159 18.64 -7.38 -5.88
CA SER A 159 19.09 -6.01 -5.61
C SER A 159 17.93 -5.00 -5.64
N ALA A 160 16.89 -5.26 -6.44
CA ALA A 160 15.66 -4.47 -6.48
C ALA A 160 14.61 -4.98 -5.48
N LEU A 161 14.58 -6.29 -5.21
CA LEU A 161 13.59 -6.93 -4.33
C LEU A 161 13.87 -6.66 -2.84
N ILE A 162 15.14 -6.66 -2.41
CA ILE A 162 15.54 -6.34 -1.03
C ILE A 162 15.05 -4.94 -0.62
N PRO A 163 15.41 -3.84 -1.31
CA PRO A 163 14.89 -2.52 -0.96
C PRO A 163 13.36 -2.44 -1.07
N SER A 164 12.76 -3.13 -2.05
CA SER A 164 11.29 -3.24 -2.17
C SER A 164 10.64 -3.86 -0.94
N SER A 165 11.29 -4.84 -0.30
CA SER A 165 10.83 -5.46 0.93
C SER A 165 10.97 -4.54 2.15
N ILE A 166 11.98 -3.65 2.16
CA ILE A 166 12.26 -2.73 3.27
C ILE A 166 11.33 -1.52 3.26
N VAL A 167 10.99 -0.99 2.08
CA VAL A 167 10.21 0.25 1.92
C VAL A 167 8.86 0.23 2.68
N PRO A 168 8.05 -0.85 2.65
CA PRO A 168 6.81 -0.91 3.45
C PRO A 168 7.05 -0.73 4.96
N PHE A 169 8.13 -1.30 5.51
CA PHE A 169 8.49 -1.12 6.92
C PHE A 169 8.96 0.30 7.23
N LEU A 170 9.73 0.93 6.33
CA LEU A 170 10.06 2.35 6.45
C LEU A 170 8.80 3.22 6.40
N ASN A 171 7.83 2.85 5.58
CA ASN A 171 6.57 3.56 5.46
C ASN A 171 5.74 3.48 6.75
N ILE A 172 5.84 2.37 7.50
CA ILE A 172 5.28 2.25 8.86
C ILE A 172 5.91 3.28 9.81
N LEU A 173 7.24 3.48 9.76
CA LEU A 173 7.91 4.49 10.59
C LEU A 173 7.44 5.92 10.26
N VAL A 174 7.26 6.22 8.98
CA VAL A 174 6.69 7.50 8.53
C VAL A 174 5.26 7.64 9.03
N LEU A 175 4.46 6.58 8.95
CA LEU A 175 3.08 6.58 9.43
C LEU A 175 3.01 6.86 10.93
N PHE A 176 3.86 6.26 11.76
CA PHE A 176 3.91 6.55 13.21
C PHE A 176 4.32 7.98 13.52
N SER A 177 5.13 8.59 12.66
CA SER A 177 5.53 9.98 12.77
C SER A 177 4.38 10.96 12.48
N ILE A 178 3.32 10.55 11.80
CA ILE A 178 2.14 11.42 11.57
C ILE A 178 1.42 11.62 12.93
N PRO A 179 1.11 12.83 13.41
CA PRO A 179 0.24 12.96 14.56
C PRO A 179 -1.12 12.35 14.20
N SER A 180 -1.62 11.37 14.96
CA SER A 180 -2.93 10.77 14.71
C SER A 180 -3.89 11.21 15.80
N VAL A 181 -5.01 11.77 15.39
CA VAL A 181 -6.12 12.20 16.25
C VAL A 181 -6.92 10.96 16.68
N ALA A 182 -7.46 11.00 17.89
CA ALA A 182 -8.35 9.96 18.40
C ALA A 182 -9.58 9.81 17.49
N PRO A 183 -10.12 8.59 17.30
CA PRO A 183 -11.28 8.39 16.44
C PRO A 183 -12.45 9.27 16.90
N MET A 184 -13.05 10.02 15.98
CA MET A 184 -14.33 10.68 16.27
C MET A 184 -15.36 9.59 16.56
N CYS A 185 -16.06 9.70 17.69
CA CYS A 185 -17.19 8.84 18.00
C CYS A 185 -18.16 8.93 16.82
N SER A 186 -18.63 7.78 16.29
CA SER A 186 -19.60 7.81 15.19
C SER A 186 -20.79 8.66 15.64
N THR A 187 -21.30 9.48 14.73
CA THR A 187 -22.62 10.10 14.89
C THR A 187 -23.58 9.03 15.42
N GLY A 188 -24.34 9.34 16.47
CA GLY A 188 -25.07 8.41 17.36
C GLY A 188 -26.11 7.47 16.73
N GLU A 189 -25.86 6.88 15.57
CA GLU A 189 -26.70 5.93 14.83
C GLU A 189 -26.93 4.61 15.56
N ARG A 190 -26.22 4.33 16.66
CA ARG A 190 -26.57 3.22 17.56
C ARG A 190 -27.93 3.39 18.24
N ALA A 191 -28.57 4.56 18.13
CA ALA A 191 -29.92 4.80 18.62
C ALA A 191 -31.03 4.25 17.70
N TYR A 192 -30.75 3.92 16.44
CA TYR A 192 -31.77 3.39 15.51
C TYR A 192 -31.97 1.88 15.59
N PHE A 193 -31.02 1.15 16.18
CA PHE A 193 -31.01 -0.31 16.26
C PHE A 193 -31.29 -0.84 17.68
N ARG A 194 -32.01 -0.07 18.51
CA ARG A 194 -32.52 -0.52 19.81
C ARG A 194 -34.04 -0.53 19.82
#